data_AF-A0A1C6R451-F1
#
_entry.id   AF-A0A1C6R451-F1
#
_cell.length_a   1.000
_cell.length_b   1.000
_cell.length_c   1.000
_cell.angle_alpha   90.00
_cell.angle_beta   90.00
_cell.angle_gamma   90.00
#
_symmetry.space_group_name_H-M   'P 1'
#
loop_
_entity.id
_entity.type
_entity.pdbx_description
1 polymer ?
#
loop_
_entity_poly.entity_id
_entity_poly.type
_entity_poly.pdbx_seq_one_letter_code
_entity_poly.pdbx_strand_id
1 'polypeptide(L)'
;MSLSRTARRAVLTAALVSVSTLAVPSAAQAAPLPPACQEALLETLDKFPVVDFTVPDKAKNTIMGQVLGLSEADQAVFTEVACAAWNTWATQNGPAVATDLDTRYRNAAGPVCNKFARSALATIKKHAPNVPAETREMERVAKMVWRDSMERLAADATNADCRAAYNAVKAGW
;
A
#
# COMPACT_ATOMS: atom_id res chain seq x y z
N MET A 1 3.98 -6.37 37.34
CA MET A 1 3.46 -5.48 36.28
C MET A 1 3.36 -6.28 34.98
N SER A 2 2.18 -6.80 34.67
CA SER A 2 1.90 -7.41 33.36
C SER A 2 0.40 -7.30 33.10
N LEU A 3 0.00 -6.15 32.56
CA LEU A 3 -1.38 -5.83 32.18
C LEU A 3 -1.29 -4.85 31.00
N SER A 4 -1.01 -5.35 29.80
CA SER A 4 -0.85 -4.45 28.64
C SER A 4 -1.18 -5.03 27.26
N ARG A 5 -1.60 -6.30 27.14
CA ARG A 5 -1.97 -6.86 25.81
C ARG A 5 -3.43 -7.28 25.69
N THR A 6 -4.09 -7.62 26.79
CA THR A 6 -5.49 -8.06 26.75
C THR A 6 -6.49 -6.89 26.69
N ALA A 7 -6.14 -5.73 27.24
CA ALA A 7 -7.04 -4.55 27.26
C ALA A 7 -7.19 -3.86 25.90
N ARG A 8 -6.22 -4.00 24.99
CA ARG A 8 -6.25 -3.33 23.67
C ARG A 8 -7.23 -3.98 22.69
N ARG A 9 -7.59 -5.26 22.89
CA ARG A 9 -8.58 -5.97 22.07
C ARG A 9 -10.03 -5.68 22.45
N ALA A 10 -10.29 -5.20 23.67
CA ALA A 10 -11.67 -4.93 24.13
C ALA A 10 -12.25 -3.59 23.63
N VAL A 11 -11.42 -2.65 23.17
CA VAL A 11 -11.88 -1.34 22.71
C VAL A 11 -12.32 -1.35 21.23
N LEU A 12 -11.74 -2.25 20.42
CA LEU A 12 -12.09 -2.38 19.00
C LEU A 12 -13.46 -3.06 18.76
N THR A 13 -13.97 -3.83 19.73
CA THR A 13 -15.28 -4.48 19.63
C THR A 13 -16.44 -3.53 19.92
N ALA A 14 -16.21 -2.41 20.62
CA ALA A 14 -17.25 -1.43 20.94
C ALA A 14 -17.58 -0.49 19.76
N ALA A 15 -16.67 -0.33 18.78
CA ALA A 15 -16.92 0.48 17.59
C ALA A 15 -17.77 -0.24 16.52
N LEU A 16 -17.93 -1.56 16.62
CA LEU A 16 -18.63 -2.38 15.62
C LEU A 16 -20.12 -2.61 15.90
N VAL A 17 -20.67 -2.12 17.02
CA VAL A 17 -22.06 -2.38 17.43
C VAL A 17 -22.97 -1.14 17.35
N SER A 18 -22.46 0.02 16.94
CA SER A 18 -23.27 1.26 16.85
C SER A 18 -23.86 1.55 15.45
N VAL A 19 -23.69 0.66 14.47
CA VAL A 19 -24.31 0.81 13.13
C VAL A 19 -25.56 -0.07 13.07
N SER A 20 -26.54 0.20 13.92
CA SER A 20 -27.83 -0.49 13.87
C SER A 20 -28.97 0.41 14.33
N THR A 21 -29.03 1.64 13.84
CA THR A 21 -30.28 2.41 13.71
C THR A 21 -30.00 3.70 12.95
N LEU A 22 -30.28 3.69 11.65
CA LEU A 22 -30.98 4.76 10.92
C LEU A 22 -31.04 4.35 9.44
N ALA A 23 -32.23 3.95 9.02
CA ALA A 23 -32.56 3.72 7.64
C ALA A 23 -32.61 5.05 6.88
N VAL A 24 -31.73 5.19 5.88
CA VAL A 24 -31.95 5.99 4.68
C VAL A 24 -31.42 5.16 3.51
N PRO A 25 -32.23 4.86 2.47
CA PRO A 25 -31.77 4.03 1.36
C PRO A 25 -30.95 4.85 0.34
N SER A 26 -29.86 4.22 -0.13
CA SER A 26 -29.06 4.50 -1.33
C SER A 26 -28.23 5.78 -1.42
N ALA A 27 -26.93 5.62 -1.19
CA ALA A 27 -25.90 5.82 -2.22
C ALA A 27 -24.78 4.78 -2.00
N ALA A 28 -24.69 3.81 -2.91
CA ALA A 28 -23.63 2.81 -3.07
C ALA A 28 -23.05 2.20 -1.77
N GLN A 29 -23.65 1.10 -1.29
CA GLN A 29 -22.86 0.12 -0.54
C GLN A 29 -21.78 -0.38 -1.50
N ALA A 30 -20.56 0.15 -1.38
CA ALA A 30 -19.39 -0.45 -2.00
C ALA A 30 -19.48 -1.95 -1.71
N ALA A 31 -19.56 -2.76 -2.77
CA ALA A 31 -19.66 -4.20 -2.60
C ALA A 31 -18.53 -4.63 -1.65
N PRO A 32 -18.83 -5.46 -0.63
CA PRO A 32 -17.80 -5.88 0.31
C PRO A 32 -16.64 -6.47 -0.49
N LEU A 33 -15.41 -6.04 -0.17
CA LEU A 33 -14.22 -6.52 -0.86
C LEU A 33 -14.21 -8.05 -0.86
N PRO A 34 -13.85 -8.70 -1.97
CA PRO A 34 -13.74 -10.15 -2.02
C PRO A 34 -12.82 -10.68 -0.91
N PRO A 35 -13.08 -11.89 -0.35
CA PRO A 35 -12.29 -12.45 0.74
C PRO A 35 -10.77 -12.42 0.49
N ALA A 36 -10.30 -12.77 -0.72
CA ALA A 36 -8.88 -12.72 -1.03
C ALA A 36 -8.31 -11.30 -0.95
N CYS A 37 -9.11 -10.28 -1.31
CA CYS A 37 -8.68 -8.88 -1.19
C CYS A 37 -8.61 -8.41 0.26
N GLN A 38 -9.50 -8.91 1.12
CA GLN A 38 -9.44 -8.63 2.56
C GLN A 38 -8.19 -9.26 3.19
N GLU A 39 -7.90 -10.52 2.85
CA GLU A 39 -6.68 -11.21 3.29
C GLU A 39 -5.43 -10.48 2.79
N ALA A 40 -5.43 -10.02 1.53
CA ALA A 40 -4.33 -9.23 0.98
C ALA A 40 -4.05 -8.00 1.86
N LEU A 41 -5.08 -7.25 2.26
CA LEU A 41 -4.94 -6.07 3.12
C LEU A 41 -4.47 -6.41 4.54
N LEU A 42 -5.02 -7.46 5.15
CA LEU A 42 -4.74 -7.82 6.54
C LEU A 42 -3.35 -8.42 6.73
N GLU A 43 -2.88 -9.20 5.77
CA GLU A 43 -1.63 -9.97 5.88
C GLU A 43 -0.48 -9.38 5.06
N THR A 44 -0.66 -8.21 4.44
CA THR A 44 0.41 -7.59 3.61
C THR A 44 1.73 -7.48 4.39
N LEU A 45 1.71 -7.07 5.66
CA LEU A 45 2.94 -6.91 6.44
C LEU A 45 3.57 -8.25 6.84
N ASP A 46 2.76 -9.30 6.99
CA ASP A 46 3.27 -10.65 7.24
C ASP A 46 3.90 -11.25 5.97
N LYS A 47 3.31 -10.95 4.80
CA LYS A 47 3.81 -11.34 3.47
C LYS A 47 5.10 -10.59 3.11
N PHE A 48 5.23 -9.31 3.47
CA PHE A 48 6.41 -8.47 3.22
C PHE A 48 7.08 -8.02 4.53
N PRO A 49 7.84 -8.89 5.21
CA PRO A 49 8.38 -8.63 6.55
C PRO A 49 9.62 -7.73 6.50
N VAL A 50 9.44 -6.45 6.17
CA VAL A 50 10.50 -5.44 6.18
C VAL A 50 10.96 -5.11 7.60
N VAL A 51 12.25 -4.86 7.77
CA VAL A 51 12.88 -4.53 9.07
C VAL A 51 13.37 -3.09 9.10
N ASP A 52 13.97 -2.60 8.02
CA ASP A 52 14.64 -1.29 7.97
C ASP A 52 13.89 -0.27 7.12
N PHE A 53 13.15 -0.73 6.11
CA PHE A 53 12.41 0.13 5.21
C PHE A 53 11.34 0.93 5.96
N THR A 54 11.40 2.25 5.84
CA THR A 54 10.43 3.15 6.46
C THR A 54 9.70 3.97 5.41
N VAL A 55 8.38 4.06 5.53
CA VAL A 55 7.55 4.98 4.75
C VAL A 55 7.39 6.28 5.54
N PRO A 56 7.80 7.45 5.00
CA PRO A 56 7.52 8.73 5.64
C PRO A 56 6.00 8.94 5.84
N ASP A 57 5.59 9.47 6.99
CA ASP A 57 4.15 9.67 7.30
C ASP A 57 3.40 10.46 6.21
N LYS A 58 4.04 11.50 5.66
CA LYS A 58 3.47 12.26 4.54
C LYS A 58 3.24 11.37 3.32
N ALA A 59 4.20 10.52 2.96
CA ALA A 59 4.07 9.59 1.85
C ALA A 59 2.99 8.55 2.11
N LYS A 60 2.95 7.98 3.31
CA LYS A 60 1.90 7.04 3.74
C LYS A 60 0.52 7.67 3.61
N ASN A 61 0.31 8.87 4.18
CA ASN A 61 -0.98 9.54 4.15
C ASN A 61 -1.39 9.95 2.74
N THR A 62 -0.44 10.41 1.91
CA THR A 62 -0.72 10.74 0.50
C THR A 62 -1.15 9.49 -0.28
N ILE A 63 -0.43 8.38 -0.16
CA ILE A 63 -0.77 7.13 -0.84
C ILE A 63 -2.12 6.59 -0.35
N MET A 64 -2.34 6.56 0.97
CA MET A 64 -3.63 6.15 1.52
C MET A 64 -4.78 7.04 1.04
N GLY A 65 -4.56 8.37 0.95
CA GLY A 65 -5.55 9.28 0.39
C GLY A 65 -5.90 8.98 -1.07
N GLN A 66 -4.92 8.61 -1.90
CA GLN A 66 -5.17 8.18 -3.28
C GLN A 66 -5.94 6.86 -3.34
N VAL A 67 -5.59 5.88 -2.51
CA VAL A 67 -6.30 4.59 -2.45
C VAL A 67 -7.74 4.77 -1.99
N LEU A 68 -7.98 5.59 -0.96
CA LEU A 68 -9.32 5.91 -0.47
C LEU A 68 -10.14 6.76 -1.46
N GLY A 69 -9.47 7.44 -2.38
CA GLY A 69 -10.08 8.25 -3.43
C GLY A 69 -10.31 7.52 -4.76
N LEU A 70 -10.04 6.20 -4.83
CA LEU A 70 -10.25 5.43 -6.06
C LEU A 70 -11.72 5.47 -6.49
N SER A 71 -11.93 5.61 -7.80
CA SER A 71 -13.27 5.54 -8.39
C SER A 71 -13.88 4.14 -8.24
N GLU A 72 -15.20 4.00 -8.36
CA GLU A 72 -15.85 2.68 -8.38
C GLU A 72 -15.29 1.79 -9.50
N ALA A 73 -14.96 2.38 -10.66
CA ALA A 73 -14.37 1.65 -11.78
C ALA A 73 -12.95 1.14 -11.47
N ASP A 74 -12.13 1.92 -10.76
CA ASP A 74 -10.80 1.48 -10.35
C ASP A 74 -10.87 0.50 -9.17
N GLN A 75 -11.87 0.60 -8.31
CA GLN A 75 -12.11 -0.39 -7.26
C GLN A 75 -12.60 -1.73 -7.84
N ALA A 76 -13.30 -1.73 -8.96
CA ALA A 76 -13.82 -2.95 -9.59
C ALA A 76 -12.72 -3.92 -10.08
N VAL A 77 -11.47 -3.47 -10.22
CA VAL A 77 -10.35 -4.34 -10.64
C VAL A 77 -9.87 -5.28 -9.53
N PHE A 78 -10.20 -5.00 -8.27
CA PHE A 78 -9.87 -5.83 -7.11
C PHE A 78 -10.83 -7.02 -7.01
N THR A 79 -10.71 -7.92 -7.98
CA THR A 79 -11.51 -9.15 -8.06
C THR A 79 -10.92 -10.26 -7.19
N GLU A 80 -11.72 -11.26 -6.85
CA GLU A 80 -11.26 -12.44 -6.10
C GLU A 80 -10.07 -13.12 -6.78
N VAL A 81 -10.15 -13.32 -8.10
CA VAL A 81 -9.08 -13.97 -8.89
C VAL A 81 -7.79 -13.17 -8.84
N ALA A 82 -7.87 -11.85 -9.04
CA ALA A 82 -6.69 -11.00 -9.05
C ALA A 82 -6.05 -10.91 -7.66
N CYS A 83 -6.85 -10.77 -6.60
CA CYS A 83 -6.36 -10.74 -5.23
C CYS A 83 -5.79 -12.09 -4.78
N ALA A 84 -6.38 -13.22 -5.17
CA ALA A 84 -5.87 -14.55 -4.85
C ALA A 84 -4.52 -14.83 -5.55
N ALA A 85 -4.39 -14.43 -6.82
CA ALA A 85 -3.14 -14.52 -7.56
C ALA A 85 -2.05 -13.64 -6.90
N TRP A 86 -2.40 -12.42 -6.51
CA TRP A 86 -1.50 -11.54 -5.74
C TRP A 86 -1.08 -12.16 -4.40
N ASN A 87 -2.01 -12.70 -3.61
CA ASN A 87 -1.71 -13.32 -2.31
C ASN A 87 -0.77 -14.51 -2.45
N THR A 88 -1.00 -15.36 -3.45
CA THR A 88 -0.14 -16.50 -3.73
C THR A 88 1.27 -16.05 -4.06
N TRP A 89 1.40 -15.07 -4.97
CA TRP A 89 2.70 -14.52 -5.36
C TRP A 89 3.40 -13.84 -4.18
N ALA A 90 2.68 -13.01 -3.41
CA ALA A 90 3.20 -12.28 -2.27
C ALA A 90 3.69 -13.24 -1.16
N THR A 91 2.98 -14.33 -0.91
CA THR A 91 3.40 -15.35 0.06
C THR A 91 4.71 -16.02 -0.36
N GLN A 92 4.85 -16.34 -1.66
CA GLN A 92 6.03 -17.03 -2.18
C GLN A 92 7.27 -16.11 -2.30
N ASN A 93 7.06 -14.85 -2.65
CA ASN A 93 8.14 -13.94 -3.03
C ASN A 93 8.40 -12.83 -2.02
N GLY A 94 7.47 -12.59 -1.10
CA GLY A 94 7.46 -11.44 -0.22
C GLY A 94 8.70 -11.33 0.70
N PRO A 95 9.23 -12.42 1.30
CA PRO A 95 10.49 -12.35 2.05
C PRO A 95 11.69 -11.89 1.20
N ALA A 96 11.77 -12.31 -0.06
CA ALA A 96 12.83 -11.89 -0.98
C ALA A 96 12.66 -10.42 -1.39
N VAL A 97 11.41 -9.99 -1.65
CA VAL A 97 11.07 -8.58 -1.93
C VAL A 97 11.43 -7.69 -0.74
N ALA A 98 11.06 -8.09 0.47
CA ALA A 98 11.37 -7.35 1.70
C ALA A 98 12.88 -7.23 1.93
N THR A 99 13.61 -8.33 1.76
CA THR A 99 15.09 -8.33 1.87
C THR A 99 15.75 -7.40 0.85
N ASP A 100 15.29 -7.41 -0.41
CA ASP A 100 15.78 -6.51 -1.46
C ASP A 100 15.49 -5.05 -1.10
N LEU A 101 14.27 -4.77 -0.63
CA LEU A 101 13.83 -3.44 -0.23
C LEU A 101 14.65 -2.89 0.94
N ASP A 102 14.82 -3.67 2.01
CA ASP A 102 15.64 -3.30 3.17
C ASP A 102 17.10 -3.06 2.78
N THR A 103 17.66 -3.93 1.94
CA THR A 103 19.05 -3.80 1.48
C THR A 103 19.24 -2.50 0.69
N ARG A 104 18.33 -2.21 -0.24
CA ARG A 104 18.36 -0.93 -0.99
C ARG A 104 18.17 0.26 -0.08
N TYR A 105 17.24 0.16 0.88
CA TYR A 105 16.94 1.23 1.81
C TYR A 105 18.15 1.53 2.71
N ARG A 106 18.81 0.52 3.29
CA ARG A 106 20.03 0.69 4.09
C ARG A 106 21.15 1.35 3.30
N ASN A 107 21.34 0.95 2.04
CA ASN A 107 22.42 1.44 1.17
C ASN A 107 22.11 2.79 0.50
N ALA A 108 20.86 3.27 0.58
CA ALA A 108 20.48 4.55 -0.01
C ALA A 108 20.97 5.72 0.86
N ALA A 109 21.64 6.68 0.22
CA ALA A 109 22.04 7.93 0.85
C ALA A 109 20.93 9.00 0.78
N GLY A 110 21.04 10.01 1.64
CA GLY A 110 20.15 11.17 1.65
C GLY A 110 18.97 11.06 2.62
N PRO A 111 18.04 12.02 2.56
CA PRO A 111 16.90 12.08 3.47
C PRO A 111 15.96 10.89 3.30
N VAL A 112 15.20 10.56 4.36
CA VAL A 112 14.27 9.42 4.41
C VAL A 112 13.30 9.37 3.21
N CYS A 113 12.81 10.52 2.74
CA CYS A 113 11.98 10.64 1.55
C CYS A 113 12.64 10.08 0.27
N ASN A 114 13.93 10.38 0.09
CA ASN A 114 14.71 9.96 -1.07
C ASN A 114 15.00 8.46 -0.98
N LYS A 115 15.42 8.00 0.21
CA LYS A 115 15.61 6.58 0.49
C LYS A 115 14.34 5.79 0.19
N PHE A 116 13.20 6.22 0.71
CA PHE A 116 11.88 5.64 0.45
C PHE A 116 11.58 5.58 -1.06
N ALA A 117 11.60 6.73 -1.73
CA ALA A 117 11.21 6.85 -3.14
C ALA A 117 12.06 5.94 -4.04
N ARG A 118 13.39 6.00 -3.89
CA ARG A 118 14.33 5.27 -4.74
C ARG A 118 14.35 3.78 -4.45
N SER A 119 14.37 3.38 -3.17
CA SER A 119 14.40 1.95 -2.81
C SER A 119 13.09 1.26 -3.19
N ALA A 120 11.94 1.90 -2.96
CA ALA A 120 10.64 1.37 -3.36
C ALA A 120 10.58 1.17 -4.88
N LEU A 121 10.87 2.22 -5.67
CA LEU A 121 10.81 2.11 -7.12
C LEU A 121 11.77 1.03 -7.66
N ALA A 122 13.01 1.01 -7.18
CA ALA A 122 13.98 0.04 -7.66
C ALA A 122 13.59 -1.42 -7.33
N THR A 123 12.97 -1.64 -6.16
CA THR A 123 12.43 -2.96 -5.78
C THR A 123 11.24 -3.33 -6.66
N ILE A 124 10.29 -2.40 -6.84
CA ILE A 124 9.14 -2.58 -7.72
C ILE A 124 9.59 -2.97 -9.12
N LYS A 125 10.54 -2.25 -9.72
CA LYS A 125 11.05 -2.56 -11.08
C LYS A 125 11.67 -3.95 -11.18
N LYS A 126 12.32 -4.43 -10.13
CA LYS A 126 12.94 -5.76 -10.11
C LYS A 126 11.89 -6.87 -10.05
N HIS A 127 10.81 -6.68 -9.29
CA HIS A 127 9.87 -7.75 -8.98
C HIS A 127 8.55 -7.70 -9.78
N ALA A 128 8.12 -6.52 -10.24
CA ALA A 128 6.89 -6.33 -11.01
C ALA A 128 6.79 -7.18 -12.30
N PRO A 129 7.89 -7.45 -13.05
CA PRO A 129 7.80 -8.33 -14.23
C PRO A 129 7.33 -9.75 -13.91
N ASN A 130 7.58 -10.22 -12.69
CA ASN A 130 7.26 -11.60 -12.25
C ASN A 130 5.90 -11.69 -11.54
N VAL A 131 5.15 -10.59 -11.44
CA VAL A 131 3.82 -10.60 -10.85
C VAL A 131 2.82 -11.27 -11.83
N PRO A 132 1.84 -12.06 -11.35
CA PRO A 132 0.93 -12.82 -12.21
C PRO A 132 0.13 -11.96 -13.20
N ALA A 133 -0.24 -12.53 -14.34
CA ALA A 133 -0.97 -11.81 -15.39
C ALA A 133 -2.39 -11.42 -14.95
N GLU A 134 -2.97 -12.17 -14.03
CA GLU A 134 -4.28 -11.95 -13.43
C GLU A 134 -4.35 -10.62 -12.66
N THR A 135 -3.20 -10.07 -12.25
CA THR A 135 -3.15 -8.83 -11.47
C THR A 135 -2.87 -7.58 -12.33
N ARG A 136 -2.85 -7.68 -13.66
CA ARG A 136 -2.41 -6.57 -14.53
C ARG A 136 -3.28 -5.33 -14.41
N GLU A 137 -4.60 -5.49 -14.25
CA GLU A 137 -5.50 -4.36 -13.99
C GLU A 137 -5.30 -3.75 -12.58
N MET A 138 -5.00 -4.57 -11.57
CA MET A 138 -4.57 -4.06 -10.26
C MET A 138 -3.24 -3.30 -10.37
N GLU A 139 -2.30 -3.80 -11.16
CA GLU A 139 -1.01 -3.13 -11.42
C GLU A 139 -1.23 -1.77 -12.10
N ARG A 140 -2.17 -1.67 -13.06
CA ARG A 140 -2.56 -0.41 -13.69
C ARG A 140 -3.01 0.62 -12.65
N VAL A 141 -3.90 0.21 -11.75
CA VAL A 141 -4.39 1.08 -10.66
C VAL A 141 -3.27 1.45 -9.68
N ALA A 142 -2.42 0.48 -9.30
CA ALA A 142 -1.30 0.73 -8.40
C ALA A 142 -0.27 1.71 -9.00
N LYS A 143 0.01 1.64 -10.31
CA LYS A 143 0.86 2.60 -11.04
C LYS A 143 0.27 4.01 -11.04
N MET A 144 -1.03 4.12 -11.25
CA MET A 144 -1.75 5.40 -11.20
C MET A 144 -1.65 6.02 -9.79
N VAL A 145 -1.96 5.24 -8.75
CA VAL A 145 -1.80 5.65 -7.34
C VAL A 145 -0.37 6.08 -7.04
N TRP A 146 0.63 5.32 -7.50
CA TRP A 146 2.04 5.66 -7.32
C TRP A 146 2.37 7.00 -7.98
N ARG A 147 2.08 7.15 -9.27
CA ARG A 147 2.37 8.37 -10.04
C ARG A 147 1.76 9.59 -9.38
N ASP A 148 0.46 9.54 -9.07
CA ASP A 148 -0.30 10.68 -8.55
C ASP A 148 0.13 11.01 -7.11
N SER A 149 0.51 10.01 -6.33
CA SER A 149 1.10 10.21 -5.00
C SER A 149 2.47 10.89 -5.09
N MET A 150 3.36 10.42 -5.96
CA MET A 150 4.70 10.98 -6.10
C MET A 150 4.63 12.41 -6.67
N GLU A 151 3.71 12.68 -7.58
CA GLU A 151 3.46 14.03 -8.08
C GLU A 151 3.04 14.99 -6.96
N ARG A 152 2.05 14.59 -6.15
CA ARG A 152 1.60 15.40 -5.02
C ARG A 152 2.69 15.59 -3.96
N LEU A 153 3.44 14.53 -3.65
CA LEU A 153 4.57 14.60 -2.73
C LEU A 153 5.68 15.53 -3.24
N ALA A 154 5.94 15.55 -4.55
CA ALA A 154 6.89 16.45 -5.16
C ALA A 154 6.44 17.91 -5.07
N ALA A 155 5.16 18.19 -5.35
CA ALA A 155 4.57 19.52 -5.25
C ALA A 155 4.64 20.07 -3.81
N ASP A 156 4.35 19.22 -2.82
CA ASP A 156 4.31 19.62 -1.41
C ASP A 156 5.69 19.49 -0.70
N ALA A 157 6.75 19.08 -1.40
CA ALA A 157 8.07 18.91 -0.81
C ALA A 157 8.81 20.25 -0.72
N THR A 158 9.11 20.69 0.51
CA THR A 158 9.95 21.87 0.77
C THR A 158 11.44 21.57 0.56
N ASN A 159 11.89 20.37 0.94
CA ASN A 159 13.26 19.88 0.72
C ASN A 159 13.49 19.55 -0.77
N ALA A 160 14.55 20.13 -1.35
CA ALA A 160 14.87 19.98 -2.77
C ALA A 160 15.23 18.55 -3.19
N ASP A 161 15.95 17.80 -2.34
CA ASP A 161 16.32 16.41 -2.61
C ASP A 161 15.10 15.50 -2.61
N CYS A 162 14.14 15.72 -1.69
CA CYS A 162 12.87 15.01 -1.68
C CYS A 162 12.07 15.29 -2.96
N ARG A 163 11.94 16.57 -3.33
CA ARG A 163 11.22 16.97 -4.55
C ARG A 163 11.84 16.37 -5.80
N ALA A 164 13.17 16.39 -5.91
CA ALA A 164 13.89 15.75 -7.00
C ALA A 164 13.69 14.24 -7.03
N ALA A 165 13.75 13.57 -5.86
CA ALA A 165 13.54 12.13 -5.76
C ALA A 165 12.13 11.74 -6.19
N TYR A 166 11.09 12.40 -5.69
CA TYR A 166 9.70 12.12 -6.08
C TYR A 166 9.44 12.37 -7.57
N ASN A 167 9.95 13.48 -8.11
CA ASN A 167 9.85 13.75 -9.55
C ASN A 167 10.57 12.70 -10.40
N ALA A 168 11.71 12.19 -9.94
CA ALA A 168 12.44 11.16 -10.67
C ALA A 168 11.69 9.81 -10.69
N VAL A 169 10.96 9.48 -9.61
CA VAL A 169 10.33 8.15 -9.50
C VAL A 169 8.86 8.11 -9.95
N LYS A 170 8.18 9.25 -10.10
CA LYS A 170 6.73 9.28 -10.40
C LYS A 170 6.33 8.55 -11.69
N ALA A 171 7.20 8.56 -12.71
CA ALA A 171 6.97 7.90 -14.00
C ALA A 171 7.91 6.69 -14.22
N GLY A 172 8.57 6.21 -13.16
CA GLY A 172 9.60 5.19 -13.27
C GLY A 172 9.10 3.75 -13.24
N TRP A 173 7.80 3.54 -13.00
CA TRP A 173 7.11 2.24 -12.91
C TRP A 173 6.07 2.10 -14.02
#